data_AF-A0A523TF19-F1
#
_entry.id   AF-A0A523TF19-F1
#
_cell.length_a   1.000
_cell.length_b   1.000
_cell.length_c   1.000
_cell.angle_alpha   90.00
_cell.angle_beta   90.00
_cell.angle_gamma   90.00
#
_symmetry.space_group_name_H-M   'P 1'
#
loop_
_entity.id
_entity.type
_entity.pdbx_description
1 polymer ?
#
loop_
_entity_poly.entity_id
_entity_poly.type
_entity_poly.pdbx_seq_one_letter_code
_entity_poly.pdbx_strand_id
1 'polypeptide(L)'
;PQLLKTKEEGGPFETPFIHADEVETSVCLNLFPEMIHMEDAVDTEPRGYLPEGHIDKAGNLWQRPIKWYGHVGAGPIELAATPEGSVGKSTLARAEKAEPAMEALLDYMVKLHDDIMEKFPPGKLPPIEEVTQRPKEELEAVIKGPLAKGGRSIYSLHYPP
;
A
#
# COMPACT_ATOMS: atom_id res chain seq x y z
N PRO A 1 2.68 -6.90 -8.72
CA PRO A 1 1.97 -5.95 -9.61
C PRO A 1 1.12 -6.64 -10.69
N GLN A 2 1.68 -7.58 -11.45
CA GLN A 2 1.01 -8.22 -12.59
C GLN A 2 -0.29 -8.96 -12.21
N LEU A 3 -0.30 -9.63 -11.06
CA LEU A 3 -1.44 -10.42 -10.58
C LEU A 3 -2.65 -9.58 -10.17
N LEU A 4 -2.52 -8.25 -10.14
CA LEU A 4 -3.58 -7.31 -9.81
C LEU A 4 -3.99 -6.44 -11.02
N LYS A 5 -3.51 -6.78 -12.22
CA LYS A 5 -3.83 -6.08 -13.46
C LYS A 5 -5.03 -6.69 -14.19
N THR A 6 -5.48 -6.00 -15.23
CA THR A 6 -6.56 -6.48 -16.10
C THR A 6 -6.12 -7.66 -16.96
N LYS A 7 -7.09 -8.42 -17.48
CA LYS A 7 -6.88 -9.51 -18.45
C LYS A 7 -6.17 -9.07 -19.71
N GLU A 8 -6.47 -7.87 -20.22
CA GLU A 8 -5.79 -7.28 -21.37
C GLU A 8 -4.29 -7.09 -21.13
N GLU A 9 -3.92 -6.80 -19.88
CA GLU A 9 -2.54 -6.66 -19.46
C GLU A 9 -1.92 -7.98 -18.97
N GLY A 10 -2.67 -9.09 -18.98
CA GLY A 10 -2.22 -10.42 -18.55
C GLY A 10 -2.44 -10.72 -17.05
N GLY A 11 -3.31 -9.99 -16.37
CA GLY A 11 -3.80 -10.30 -15.02
C GLY A 11 -5.18 -10.99 -15.02
N PRO A 12 -5.78 -11.23 -13.85
CA PRO A 12 -7.04 -11.98 -13.75
C PRO A 12 -8.31 -11.11 -13.77
N PHE A 13 -8.18 -9.78 -13.69
CA PHE A 13 -9.30 -8.86 -13.47
C PHE A 13 -9.88 -8.30 -14.78
N GLU A 14 -11.18 -8.00 -14.82
CA GLU A 14 -11.81 -7.36 -15.98
C GLU A 14 -11.51 -5.85 -16.01
N THR A 15 -11.46 -5.23 -14.83
CA THR A 15 -11.33 -3.77 -14.68
C THR A 15 -10.07 -3.36 -13.92
N PRO A 16 -9.52 -2.17 -14.18
CA PRO A 16 -8.30 -1.72 -13.51
C PRO A 16 -8.50 -1.51 -12.02
N PHE A 17 -7.47 -1.80 -11.23
CA PHE A 17 -7.44 -1.54 -9.78
C PHE A 17 -7.61 -0.03 -9.45
N ILE A 18 -8.70 0.31 -8.75
CA ILE A 18 -9.03 1.64 -8.21
C ILE A 18 -9.44 1.54 -6.72
N HIS A 19 -10.72 1.73 -6.36
CA HIS A 19 -11.15 1.80 -4.96
C HIS A 19 -12.50 1.11 -4.77
N ALA A 20 -12.57 0.20 -3.79
CA ALA A 20 -13.71 -0.67 -3.53
C ALA A 20 -14.25 -1.25 -4.85
N ASP A 21 -13.34 -1.65 -5.73
CA ASP A 21 -13.61 -2.07 -7.09
C ASP A 21 -13.55 -3.61 -7.18
N GLU A 22 -13.45 -4.14 -8.40
CA GLU A 22 -13.29 -5.57 -8.63
C GLU A 22 -12.10 -6.15 -7.85
N VAL A 23 -10.97 -5.42 -7.80
CA VAL A 23 -9.70 -5.91 -7.25
C VAL A 23 -9.75 -5.91 -5.72
N GLU A 24 -10.04 -4.76 -5.09
CA GLU A 24 -10.12 -4.64 -3.63
C GLU A 24 -11.20 -5.57 -3.08
N THR A 25 -12.38 -5.61 -3.71
CA THR A 25 -13.47 -6.50 -3.26
C THR A 25 -13.08 -7.97 -3.39
N SER A 26 -12.35 -8.37 -4.44
CA SER A 26 -11.87 -9.76 -4.58
C SER A 26 -10.84 -10.13 -3.52
N VAL A 27 -9.93 -9.20 -3.18
CA VAL A 27 -8.95 -9.37 -2.09
C VAL A 27 -9.69 -9.54 -0.76
N CYS A 28 -10.67 -8.68 -0.48
CA CYS A 28 -11.47 -8.75 0.73
C CYS A 28 -12.26 -10.07 0.83
N LEU A 29 -12.88 -10.51 -0.26
CA LEU A 29 -13.56 -11.80 -0.33
C LEU A 29 -12.62 -12.99 -0.09
N ASN A 30 -11.36 -12.89 -0.52
CA ASN A 30 -10.38 -13.95 -0.31
C ASN A 30 -9.92 -14.04 1.16
N LEU A 31 -9.74 -12.90 1.83
CA LEU A 31 -9.16 -12.84 3.18
C LEU A 31 -10.20 -12.84 4.32
N PHE A 32 -11.35 -12.20 4.11
CA PHE A 32 -12.39 -11.98 5.12
C PHE A 32 -13.79 -12.00 4.49
N PRO A 33 -14.19 -13.11 3.84
CA PRO A 33 -15.45 -13.23 3.12
C PRO A 33 -16.68 -12.91 3.98
N GLU A 34 -16.63 -13.17 5.29
CA GLU A 34 -17.69 -12.89 6.24
C GLU A 34 -18.00 -11.40 6.43
N MET A 35 -17.10 -10.51 6.00
CA MET A 35 -17.29 -9.06 6.08
C MET A 35 -17.77 -8.45 4.76
N ILE A 36 -17.90 -9.25 3.69
CA ILE A 36 -18.25 -8.75 2.36
C ILE A 36 -19.59 -9.31 1.91
N HIS A 37 -20.61 -8.46 1.97
CA HIS A 37 -21.96 -8.76 1.48
C HIS A 37 -22.07 -8.39 0.00
N MET A 38 -21.85 -9.35 -0.89
CA MET A 38 -21.86 -9.11 -2.33
C MET A 38 -23.23 -8.73 -2.89
N GLU A 39 -24.31 -9.01 -2.17
CA GLU A 39 -25.65 -8.54 -2.48
C GLU A 39 -25.79 -7.01 -2.41
N ASP A 40 -24.92 -6.33 -1.67
CA ASP A 40 -24.88 -4.87 -1.52
C ASP A 40 -23.88 -4.21 -2.49
N ALA A 41 -23.18 -5.00 -3.31
CA ALA A 41 -22.16 -4.50 -4.23
C ALA A 41 -22.77 -3.61 -5.33
N VAL A 42 -22.24 -2.39 -5.47
CA VAL A 42 -22.65 -1.44 -6.49
C VAL A 42 -21.50 -1.15 -7.44
N ASP A 43 -21.82 -1.01 -8.72
CA ASP A 43 -20.90 -0.60 -9.75
C ASP A 43 -21.05 0.89 -10.04
N THR A 44 -19.92 1.57 -10.22
CA THR A 44 -19.87 2.97 -10.64
C THR A 44 -19.00 3.15 -11.88
N GLU A 45 -18.94 4.37 -12.41
CA GLU A 45 -18.08 4.74 -13.53
C GLU A 45 -17.19 5.93 -13.14
N PRO A 46 -15.88 5.72 -12.94
CA PRO A 46 -14.97 6.81 -12.60
C PRO A 46 -14.83 7.79 -13.78
N ARG A 47 -14.75 9.09 -13.47
CA ARG A 47 -14.46 10.14 -14.45
C ARG A 47 -13.42 11.11 -13.92
N GLY A 48 -12.52 11.55 -14.79
CA GLY A 48 -11.51 12.58 -14.51
C GLY A 48 -11.65 13.77 -15.47
N TYR A 49 -10.89 14.85 -15.20
CA TYR A 49 -10.85 16.02 -16.08
C TYR A 49 -9.73 15.98 -17.12
N LEU A 50 -8.76 15.07 -16.95
CA LEU A 50 -7.63 14.90 -17.85
C LEU A 50 -7.75 13.59 -18.64
N PRO A 51 -7.12 13.51 -19.83
CA PRO A 51 -6.97 12.25 -20.56
C PRO A 51 -6.24 11.18 -19.73
N GLU A 52 -6.51 9.92 -20.04
CA GLU A 52 -5.83 8.80 -19.40
C GLU A 52 -4.32 8.76 -19.75
N GLY A 53 -3.49 8.26 -18.83
CA GLY A 53 -2.06 8.03 -19.04
C GLY A 53 -1.13 8.92 -18.19
N HIS A 54 -1.64 10.02 -17.65
CA HIS A 54 -0.84 10.92 -16.79
C HIS A 54 -0.83 10.50 -15.33
N ILE A 55 -2.03 10.25 -14.78
CA ILE A 55 -2.27 9.92 -13.38
C ILE A 55 -2.40 8.41 -13.25
N ASP A 56 -1.65 7.83 -12.32
CA ASP A 56 -1.70 6.41 -11.96
C ASP A 56 -3.03 6.05 -11.28
N LYS A 57 -3.35 4.76 -11.30
CA LYS A 57 -4.50 4.24 -10.56
C LYS A 57 -4.03 3.69 -9.21
N ALA A 58 -4.92 3.04 -8.47
CA ALA A 58 -4.62 2.56 -7.14
C ALA A 58 -3.41 1.62 -7.12
N GLY A 59 -2.71 1.62 -5.99
CA GLY A 59 -1.45 0.90 -5.80
C GLY A 59 -0.29 1.37 -6.70
N ASN A 60 -0.48 2.38 -7.55
CA ASN A 60 0.49 2.81 -8.57
C ASN A 60 0.99 1.65 -9.46
N LEU A 61 0.06 0.74 -9.83
CA LEU A 61 0.40 -0.48 -10.57
C LEU A 61 0.95 -0.22 -11.97
N TRP A 62 0.61 0.92 -12.58
CA TRP A 62 1.05 1.27 -13.93
C TRP A 62 2.34 2.10 -13.95
N GLN A 63 2.80 2.56 -12.79
CA GLN A 63 3.99 3.41 -12.64
C GLN A 63 3.93 4.64 -13.56
N ARG A 64 2.76 5.28 -13.64
CA ARG A 64 2.56 6.52 -14.40
C ARG A 64 3.27 7.69 -13.71
N PRO A 65 3.55 8.80 -14.43
CA PRO A 65 4.34 9.91 -13.90
C PRO A 65 3.78 10.55 -12.63
N ILE A 66 2.45 10.67 -12.52
CA ILE A 66 1.78 11.24 -11.35
C ILE A 66 1.18 10.09 -10.55
N LYS A 67 1.62 9.91 -9.31
CA LYS A 67 1.04 8.91 -8.39
C LYS A 67 -0.43 9.21 -8.12
N TRP A 68 -1.24 8.18 -7.85
CA TRP A 68 -2.69 8.36 -7.62
C TRP A 68 -2.99 9.33 -6.47
N TYR A 69 -2.17 9.31 -5.42
CA TYR A 69 -2.25 10.23 -4.28
C TYR A 69 -1.52 11.57 -4.50
N GLY A 70 -0.93 11.77 -5.68
CA GLY A 70 -0.04 12.89 -6.00
C GLY A 70 -0.76 14.12 -6.58
N HIS A 71 -2.09 14.15 -6.59
CA HIS A 71 -2.86 15.25 -7.13
C HIS A 71 -4.08 15.59 -6.26
N VAL A 72 -4.56 16.82 -6.38
CA VAL A 72 -5.85 17.29 -5.84
C VAL A 72 -6.54 18.09 -6.94
N GLY A 73 -7.79 17.74 -7.27
CA GLY A 73 -8.59 18.49 -8.27
C GLY A 73 -8.45 18.05 -9.73
N ALA A 74 -7.75 16.95 -10.03
CA ALA A 74 -7.72 16.37 -11.39
C ALA A 74 -8.99 15.57 -11.76
N GLY A 75 -9.93 15.46 -10.82
CA GLY A 75 -11.25 14.86 -10.98
C GLY A 75 -12.25 15.46 -10.00
N PRO A 76 -13.55 15.13 -10.14
CA PRO A 76 -14.56 15.45 -9.16
C PRO A 76 -14.26 14.76 -7.82
N ILE A 77 -14.73 15.35 -6.72
CA ILE A 77 -14.77 14.64 -5.43
C ILE A 77 -15.76 13.46 -5.52
N GLU A 78 -15.51 12.40 -4.76
CA GLU A 78 -16.31 11.17 -4.80
C GLU A 78 -17.79 11.43 -4.51
N LEU A 79 -18.12 12.34 -3.58
CA LEU A 79 -19.51 12.74 -3.32
C LEU A 79 -20.27 13.22 -4.58
N ALA A 80 -19.56 13.77 -5.56
CA ALA A 80 -20.13 14.29 -6.80
C ALA A 80 -20.04 13.32 -7.99
N ALA A 81 -19.33 12.20 -7.87
CA ALA A 81 -19.08 11.29 -8.99
C ALA A 81 -19.39 9.83 -8.69
N THR A 82 -19.16 9.40 -7.46
CA THR A 82 -19.29 8.03 -6.95
C THR A 82 -19.80 8.07 -5.49
N PRO A 83 -20.99 8.64 -5.23
CA PRO A 83 -21.53 8.81 -3.87
C PRO A 83 -21.79 7.48 -3.14
N GLU A 84 -21.80 6.37 -3.86
CA GLU A 84 -21.90 5.01 -3.32
C GLU A 84 -20.64 4.57 -2.54
N GLY A 85 -19.51 5.25 -2.74
CA GLY A 85 -18.22 4.94 -2.12
C GLY A 85 -17.37 3.94 -2.91
N SER A 86 -17.96 3.18 -3.84
CA SER A 86 -17.23 2.35 -4.80
C SER A 86 -16.80 3.16 -6.02
N VAL A 87 -15.57 2.93 -6.49
CA VAL A 87 -15.02 3.55 -7.70
C VAL A 87 -14.58 2.44 -8.66
N GLY A 88 -15.54 1.91 -9.44
CA GLY A 88 -15.29 0.80 -10.36
C GLY A 88 -16.37 -0.27 -10.30
N LYS A 89 -15.99 -1.53 -10.63
CA LYS A 89 -16.92 -2.66 -10.82
C LYS A 89 -16.83 -3.71 -9.71
N SER A 90 -17.35 -3.40 -8.54
CA SER A 90 -17.38 -4.30 -7.38
C SER A 90 -18.11 -5.61 -7.67
N THR A 91 -19.16 -5.61 -8.50
CA THR A 91 -19.99 -6.80 -8.76
C THR A 91 -19.24 -7.93 -9.49
N LEU A 92 -18.13 -7.59 -10.16
CA LEU A 92 -17.27 -8.54 -10.88
C LEU A 92 -16.29 -9.29 -9.95
N ALA A 93 -16.23 -8.90 -8.68
CA ALA A 93 -15.27 -9.45 -7.72
C ALA A 93 -15.52 -10.92 -7.40
N ARG A 94 -14.45 -11.71 -7.31
CA ARG A 94 -14.48 -13.13 -6.96
C ARG A 94 -13.22 -13.45 -6.16
N ALA A 95 -13.34 -14.19 -5.06
CA ALA A 95 -12.23 -14.50 -4.16
C ALA A 95 -11.04 -15.14 -4.90
N GLU A 96 -11.33 -16.05 -5.84
CA GLU A 96 -10.34 -16.84 -6.58
C GLU A 96 -9.49 -15.99 -7.53
N LYS A 97 -9.98 -14.82 -7.96
CA LYS A 97 -9.20 -13.89 -8.80
C LYS A 97 -8.01 -13.31 -8.03
N ALA A 98 -8.19 -13.07 -6.73
CA ALA A 98 -7.18 -12.45 -5.88
C ALA A 98 -6.22 -13.46 -5.23
N GLU A 99 -6.61 -14.74 -5.12
CA GLU A 99 -5.84 -15.78 -4.43
C GLU A 99 -4.37 -15.84 -4.85
N PRO A 100 -4.00 -15.87 -6.17
CA PRO A 100 -2.59 -15.90 -6.56
C PRO A 100 -1.82 -14.64 -6.14
N ALA A 101 -2.48 -13.48 -6.16
CA ALA A 101 -1.88 -12.23 -5.71
C ALA A 101 -1.64 -12.22 -4.19
N MET A 102 -2.52 -12.89 -3.43
CA MET A 102 -2.43 -12.98 -1.99
C MET A 102 -1.35 -13.93 -1.52
N GLU A 103 -1.24 -15.11 -2.15
CA GLU A 103 -0.10 -16.01 -1.92
C GLU A 103 1.22 -15.29 -2.20
N ALA A 104 1.34 -14.64 -3.36
CA ALA A 104 2.57 -13.92 -3.72
C ALA A 104 2.91 -12.76 -2.76
N LEU A 105 1.90 -12.05 -2.23
CA LEU A 105 2.10 -10.99 -1.23
C LEU A 105 2.58 -11.58 0.10
N LEU A 106 1.92 -12.62 0.59
CA LEU A 106 2.23 -13.24 1.87
C LEU A 106 3.61 -13.90 1.84
N ASP A 107 3.95 -14.61 0.76
CA ASP A 107 5.29 -15.17 0.54
C ASP A 107 6.35 -14.08 0.53
N TYR A 108 6.08 -12.96 -0.15
CA TYR A 108 7.00 -11.83 -0.15
C TYR A 108 7.14 -11.20 1.24
N MET A 109 6.05 -11.07 1.99
CA MET A 109 6.09 -10.54 3.36
C MET A 109 6.93 -11.43 4.29
N VAL A 110 6.75 -12.76 4.22
CA VAL A 110 7.58 -13.71 4.97
C VAL A 110 9.03 -13.60 4.56
N LYS A 111 9.32 -13.56 3.26
CA LYS A 111 10.69 -13.40 2.76
C LYS A 111 11.32 -12.10 3.27
N LEU A 112 10.61 -10.97 3.17
CA LEU A 112 11.11 -9.67 3.62
C LEU A 112 11.37 -9.68 5.14
N HIS A 113 10.45 -10.26 5.91
CA HIS A 113 10.62 -10.45 7.34
C HIS A 113 11.88 -11.25 7.65
N ASP A 114 12.07 -12.39 7.00
CA ASP A 114 13.20 -13.29 7.25
C ASP A 114 14.53 -12.64 6.84
N ASP A 115 14.58 -11.97 5.68
CA ASP A 115 15.77 -11.22 5.23
C ASP A 115 16.16 -10.13 6.25
N ILE A 116 15.18 -9.40 6.80
CA ILE A 116 15.40 -8.36 7.83
C ILE A 116 15.94 -9.02 9.10
N MET A 117 15.33 -10.10 9.56
CA MET A 117 15.72 -10.80 10.80
C MET A 117 17.08 -11.48 10.69
N GLU A 118 17.46 -11.95 9.49
CA GLU A 118 18.80 -12.49 9.22
C GLU A 118 19.86 -11.38 9.25
N LYS A 119 19.60 -10.25 8.58
CA LYS A 119 20.58 -9.17 8.47
C LYS A 119 20.72 -8.38 9.77
N PHE A 120 19.58 -8.06 10.38
CA PHE A 120 19.38 -7.17 11.54
C PHE A 120 18.45 -7.82 12.58
N PRO A 121 18.88 -8.92 13.23
CA PRO A 121 18.12 -9.50 14.34
C PRO A 121 17.90 -8.48 15.47
N PRO A 122 16.94 -8.72 16.38
CA PRO A 122 16.63 -7.82 17.48
C PRO A 122 17.88 -7.37 18.24
N GLY A 123 18.05 -6.05 18.34
CA GLY A 123 19.21 -5.42 18.99
C GLY A 123 20.42 -5.17 18.09
N LYS A 124 20.40 -5.64 16.83
CA LYS A 124 21.43 -5.33 15.83
C LYS A 124 20.91 -4.29 14.85
N LEU A 125 21.58 -3.15 14.80
CA LEU A 125 21.25 -2.05 13.89
C LEU A 125 22.22 -2.01 12.70
N PRO A 126 21.86 -1.33 11.60
CA PRO A 126 22.82 -0.96 10.56
C PRO A 126 23.99 -0.14 11.13
N PRO A 127 25.16 -0.15 10.45
CA PRO A 127 26.28 0.70 10.83
C PRO A 127 25.86 2.17 10.87
N ILE A 128 26.17 2.86 11.97
CA ILE A 128 25.72 4.24 12.23
C ILE A 128 26.22 5.19 11.13
N GLU A 129 27.49 5.05 10.79
CA GLU A 129 28.22 5.85 9.81
C GLU A 129 27.68 5.72 8.38
N GLU A 130 26.89 4.68 8.09
CA GLU A 130 26.28 4.48 6.77
C GLU A 130 24.86 5.06 6.67
N VAL A 131 24.20 5.33 7.80
CA VAL A 131 22.77 5.72 7.83
C VAL A 131 22.52 7.13 8.36
N THR A 132 23.51 7.77 8.99
CA THR A 132 23.34 9.11 9.53
C THR A 132 24.67 9.84 9.76
N GLN A 133 24.64 11.17 9.71
CA GLN A 133 25.77 12.04 10.05
C GLN A 133 25.63 12.70 11.44
N ARG A 134 24.67 12.26 12.26
CA ARG A 134 24.54 12.74 13.65
C ARG A 134 25.77 12.35 14.48
N PRO A 135 26.11 13.12 15.53
CA PRO A 135 27.17 12.74 16.46
C PRO A 135 26.94 11.33 17.01
N LYS A 136 28.01 10.53 17.04
CA LYS A 136 27.94 9.12 17.44
C LYS A 136 27.39 8.97 18.86
N GLU A 137 27.79 9.87 19.76
CA GLU A 137 27.42 9.88 21.17
C GLU A 137 25.91 10.11 21.36
N GLU A 138 25.28 10.87 20.47
CA GLU A 138 23.83 11.12 20.50
C GLU A 138 23.07 9.84 20.20
N LEU A 139 23.53 9.08 19.20
CA LEU A 139 22.93 7.83 18.79
C LEU A 139 23.20 6.71 19.79
N GLU A 140 24.43 6.60 20.31
CA GLU A 140 24.77 5.65 21.37
C GLU A 140 23.91 5.87 22.62
N ALA A 141 23.63 7.13 23.00
CA ALA A 141 22.73 7.44 24.11
C ALA A 141 21.29 6.98 23.84
N VAL A 142 20.78 7.15 22.61
CA VAL A 142 19.43 6.71 22.24
C VAL A 142 19.34 5.18 22.17
N ILE A 143 20.33 4.51 21.57
CA ILE A 143 20.41 3.04 21.50
C ILE A 143 20.42 2.41 22.89
N LYS A 144 21.09 3.07 23.86
CA LYS A 144 21.11 2.64 25.27
C LYS A 144 19.73 2.67 25.94
N GLY A 145 18.82 3.49 25.42
CA GLY A 145 17.45 3.64 25.90
C GLY A 145 17.29 4.58 27.10
N PRO A 146 16.11 5.20 27.26
CA PRO A 146 15.89 6.29 28.22
C PRO A 146 15.97 5.86 29.70
N LEU A 147 15.80 4.57 29.99
CA LEU A 147 15.83 4.05 31.36
C LEU A 147 17.25 3.73 31.87
N ALA A 148 18.24 3.68 30.97
CA ALA A 148 19.62 3.41 31.33
C ALA A 148 20.35 4.70 31.73
N LYS A 149 21.31 4.61 32.67
CA LYS A 149 22.13 5.76 33.07
C LYS A 149 22.87 6.33 31.86
N GLY A 150 22.62 7.61 31.54
CA GLY A 150 23.20 8.29 30.37
C GLY A 150 22.55 7.95 29.04
N GLY A 151 21.45 7.18 29.04
CA GLY A 151 20.65 6.95 27.85
C GLY A 151 19.62 8.05 27.63
N ARG A 152 19.04 8.08 26.42
CA ARG A 152 18.05 9.07 25.98
C ARG A 152 16.88 8.40 25.27
N SER A 153 15.76 9.09 25.20
CA SER A 153 14.58 8.67 24.43
C SER A 153 14.85 8.84 22.93
N ILE A 154 14.32 7.97 22.08
CA ILE A 154 14.42 8.15 20.62
C ILE A 154 13.81 9.47 20.15
N TYR A 155 12.82 9.99 20.88
CA TYR A 155 12.22 11.30 20.61
C TYR A 155 13.16 12.48 20.89
N SER A 156 14.34 12.27 21.49
CA SER A 156 15.38 13.31 21.52
C SER A 156 16.03 13.55 20.16
N LEU A 157 15.86 12.64 19.20
CA LEU A 157 16.21 12.85 17.79
C LEU A 157 15.04 13.58 17.12
N HIS A 158 15.10 14.90 16.98
CA HIS A 158 14.04 15.70 16.34
C HIS A 158 14.41 16.17 14.93
N TYR A 159 13.38 16.50 14.15
CA TYR A 159 13.45 17.18 12.85
C TYR A 159 12.37 18.29 12.77
N PRO A 160 12.66 19.50 12.24
CA PRO A 160 13.99 19.95 11.84
C PRO A 160 14.94 19.96 13.05
N PRO A 161 16.24 19.70 12.80
CA PRO A 161 17.26 19.71 13.84
C PRO A 161 17.40 21.08 14.49
#